data_AF-A0A0A9W4T5-F1
#
_entry.id   AF-A0A0A9W4T5-F1
#
_cell.length_a   1.000
_cell.length_b   1.000
_cell.length_c   1.000
_cell.angle_alpha   90.00
_cell.angle_beta   90.00
_cell.angle_gamma   90.00
#
_symmetry.space_group_name_H-M   'P 1'
#
loop_
_entity.id
_entity.type
_entity.pdbx_description
1 polymer ?
#
loop_
_entity_poly.entity_id
_entity_poly.type
_entity_poly.pdbx_seq_one_letter_code
_entity_poly.pdbx_strand_id
1 'polypeptide(L)'
;MHITCGKTNTDHEDELLCYLCSTAENALEQRKRSISHLETQAKKMKCESDKKFPAVPAGTTVRLPIPDLDKGRGDLRNVLAVIMSVTEDGFYRLGTADGILKQLLYARSQSTVCPKKLMYSEDVPQKTTTLRTTAIAQSLVVARDLSDVRARPGV
;
A
#
# COMPACT_ATOMS: atom_id res chain seq x y z
N MET A 1 -30.14 28.94 -38.27
CA MET A 1 -29.68 28.48 -36.94
C MET A 1 -28.32 27.83 -37.14
N HIS A 2 -27.24 28.48 -36.72
CA HIS A 2 -25.87 28.01 -36.97
C HIS A 2 -25.32 27.36 -35.70
N ILE A 3 -25.06 26.06 -35.75
CA ILE A 3 -24.43 25.32 -34.66
C ILE A 3 -22.92 25.43 -34.88
N THR A 4 -22.22 26.15 -34.00
CA THR A 4 -20.76 26.28 -34.04
C THR A 4 -20.09 25.16 -33.23
N CYS A 5 -18.96 24.66 -33.72
CA CYS A 5 -18.17 23.63 -33.05
C CYS A 5 -16.85 24.25 -32.57
N GLY A 6 -16.63 24.31 -31.26
CA GLY A 6 -15.46 24.93 -30.63
C GLY A 6 -15.84 26.06 -29.66
N LYS A 7 -14.93 26.41 -28.73
CA LYS A 7 -15.16 27.48 -27.74
C LYS A 7 -15.07 28.85 -28.42
N THR A 8 -16.20 29.54 -28.56
CA THR A 8 -16.20 30.97 -28.91
C THR A 8 -16.48 31.79 -27.66
N ASN A 9 -15.53 32.61 -27.24
CA ASN A 9 -15.75 33.66 -26.25
C ASN A 9 -16.62 34.74 -26.89
N THR A 10 -17.94 34.68 -26.76
CA THR A 10 -18.80 35.82 -27.05
C THR A 10 -20.05 35.77 -26.18
N ASP A 11 -20.15 36.79 -25.34
CA ASP A 11 -21.27 37.06 -24.46
C ASP A 11 -22.56 37.31 -25.28
N HIS A 12 -23.64 36.61 -24.90
CA HIS A 12 -25.04 36.75 -25.36
C HIS A 12 -25.44 36.27 -26.76
N GLU A 13 -25.98 35.04 -26.84
CA GLU A 13 -27.39 34.68 -27.10
C GLU A 13 -27.46 33.19 -27.52
N ASP A 14 -28.09 32.37 -26.68
CA ASP A 14 -28.32 30.92 -26.79
C ASP A 14 -27.19 30.09 -27.43
N GLU A 15 -26.18 29.78 -26.61
CA GLU A 15 -25.03 28.91 -26.92
C GLU A 15 -25.49 27.46 -27.20
N LEU A 16 -26.03 27.23 -28.40
CA LEU A 16 -26.35 25.90 -28.90
C LEU A 16 -25.06 25.16 -29.27
N LEU A 17 -24.49 24.49 -28.28
CA LEU A 17 -23.40 23.54 -28.46
C LEU A 17 -23.80 22.45 -29.46
N CYS A 18 -22.88 22.11 -30.35
CA CYS A 18 -23.07 20.95 -31.21
C CYS A 18 -23.16 19.67 -30.37
N TYR A 19 -23.88 18.64 -30.87
CA TYR A 19 -24.06 17.37 -30.18
C TYR A 19 -22.72 16.77 -29.70
N LEU A 20 -21.66 16.86 -30.49
CA LEU A 20 -20.34 16.38 -30.13
C LEU A 20 -19.74 17.16 -28.94
N CYS A 21 -19.82 18.49 -28.92
CA CYS A 21 -19.35 19.29 -27.79
C CYS A 21 -20.16 19.02 -26.52
N SER A 22 -21.50 18.90 -26.62
CA SER A 22 -22.35 18.52 -25.49
C SER A 22 -22.00 17.14 -24.93
N THR A 23 -21.79 16.14 -25.79
CA THR A 23 -21.36 14.80 -25.33
C THR A 23 -19.98 14.82 -24.67
N ALA A 24 -19.05 15.64 -25.16
CA ALA A 24 -17.72 15.79 -24.56
C ALA A 24 -17.79 16.45 -23.17
N GLU A 25 -18.62 17.49 -23.00
CA GLU A 25 -18.87 18.11 -21.69
C GLU A 25 -19.52 17.14 -20.72
N ASN A 26 -20.55 16.42 -21.16
CA ASN A 26 -21.18 15.37 -20.37
C ASN A 26 -20.15 14.30 -19.96
N ALA A 27 -19.27 13.87 -20.87
CA ALA A 27 -18.22 12.90 -20.55
C ALA A 27 -17.24 13.44 -19.50
N LEU A 28 -16.85 14.72 -19.56
CA LEU A 28 -16.02 15.36 -18.55
C LEU A 28 -16.72 15.47 -17.20
N GLU A 29 -18.01 15.80 -17.20
CA GLU A 29 -18.80 15.87 -15.97
C GLU A 29 -18.94 14.48 -15.32
N GLN A 30 -19.26 13.46 -16.12
CA GLN A 30 -19.33 12.08 -15.62
C GLN A 30 -17.99 11.60 -15.07
N ARG A 31 -16.86 11.99 -15.68
CA ARG A 31 -15.53 11.72 -15.12
C ARG A 31 -15.33 12.38 -13.76
N LYS A 32 -15.70 13.66 -13.60
CA LYS A 32 -15.62 14.37 -12.30
C LYS A 32 -16.46 13.68 -11.23
N ARG A 33 -17.71 13.35 -11.57
CA ARG A 33 -18.61 12.58 -10.69
C ARG A 33 -17.99 11.23 -10.32
N SER A 34 -17.44 10.50 -11.30
CA SER A 34 -16.82 9.20 -11.07
C SER A 34 -15.65 9.26 -10.09
N ILE A 35 -14.77 10.27 -10.22
CA ILE A 35 -13.66 10.49 -9.28
C ILE A 35 -14.20 10.68 -7.85
N SER A 36 -15.20 11.55 -7.67
CA SER A 36 -15.79 11.80 -6.35
C SER A 36 -16.44 10.55 -5.73
N HIS A 37 -17.08 9.71 -6.55
CA HIS A 37 -17.67 8.46 -6.11
C HIS A 37 -16.59 7.44 -5.71
N LEU A 38 -15.51 7.33 -6.48
CA LEU A 38 -14.37 6.46 -6.16
C LEU A 38 -13.70 6.86 -4.85
N GLU A 39 -13.51 8.17 -4.61
CA GLU A 39 -12.99 8.67 -3.33
C GLU A 39 -13.89 8.32 -2.15
N THR A 40 -15.20 8.51 -2.32
CA THR A 40 -16.20 8.18 -1.29
C THR A 40 -16.22 6.68 -1.01
N GLN A 41 -16.16 5.86 -2.06
CA GLN A 41 -16.09 4.41 -1.95
C GLN A 41 -14.81 3.96 -1.26
N ALA A 42 -13.65 4.54 -1.62
CA ALA A 42 -12.37 4.23 -0.98
C ALA A 42 -12.40 4.55 0.53
N LYS A 43 -12.98 5.69 0.92
CA LYS A 43 -13.18 6.04 2.34
C LYS A 43 -14.06 5.02 3.05
N LYS A 44 -15.16 4.60 2.43
CA LYS A 44 -16.06 3.57 2.99
C LYS A 44 -15.35 2.23 3.17
N MET A 45 -14.65 1.76 2.13
CA MET A 45 -13.88 0.51 2.17
C MET A 45 -12.83 0.52 3.28
N LYS A 46 -12.12 1.64 3.44
CA LYS A 46 -11.13 1.80 4.52
C LYS A 46 -11.78 1.76 5.90
N CYS A 47 -12.87 2.51 6.11
CA CYS A 47 -13.59 2.50 7.38
C CYS A 47 -14.10 1.10 7.75
N GLU A 48 -14.63 0.35 6.77
CA GLU A 48 -15.06 -1.03 6.99
C GLU A 48 -13.88 -1.98 7.30
N SER A 49 -12.73 -1.77 6.66
CA SER A 49 -11.49 -2.50 6.98
C SER A 49 -11.03 -2.19 8.40
N ASP A 50 -10.94 -0.93 8.79
CA ASP A 50 -10.47 -0.50 10.11
C ASP A 50 -11.38 -0.97 11.25
N LYS A 51 -12.67 -1.21 10.98
CA LYS A 51 -13.60 -1.85 11.92
C LYS A 51 -13.30 -3.34 12.12
N LYS A 52 -12.86 -4.03 11.08
CA LYS A 52 -12.53 -5.47 11.11
C LYS A 52 -11.14 -5.73 11.70
N PHE A 53 -10.20 -4.83 11.46
CA PHE A 53 -8.81 -4.99 11.86
C PHE A 53 -8.43 -3.96 12.94
N PRO A 54 -8.22 -4.40 14.20
CA PRO A 54 -7.92 -3.49 15.30
C PRO A 54 -6.62 -2.72 15.07
N ALA A 55 -6.55 -1.51 15.63
CA ALA A 55 -5.32 -0.72 15.60
C ALA A 55 -4.22 -1.40 16.43
N VAL A 56 -2.98 -1.28 15.95
CA VAL A 56 -1.80 -1.90 16.55
C VAL A 56 -0.79 -0.79 16.84
N PRO A 57 -0.20 -0.73 18.05
CA PRO A 57 0.74 0.32 18.40
C PRO A 57 2.07 0.19 17.65
N ALA A 58 2.76 1.31 17.48
CA ALA A 58 4.12 1.34 16.99
C ALA A 58 5.05 0.49 17.89
N GLY A 59 6.10 -0.06 17.31
CA GLY A 59 7.01 -1.01 17.94
C GLY A 59 6.52 -2.46 17.96
N THR A 60 5.32 -2.74 17.42
CA THR A 60 4.81 -4.12 17.31
C THR A 60 5.37 -4.82 16.09
N THR A 61 5.77 -6.09 16.23
CA THR A 61 6.17 -6.94 15.11
C THR A 61 4.94 -7.47 14.38
N VAL A 62 4.96 -7.37 13.06
CA VAL A 62 3.92 -7.86 12.16
C VAL A 62 4.52 -8.75 11.06
N ARG A 63 3.69 -9.60 10.48
CA ARG A 63 3.97 -10.43 9.31
C ARG A 63 3.25 -9.84 8.11
N LEU A 64 4.01 -9.62 7.04
CA LEU A 64 3.49 -9.22 5.74
C LEU A 64 3.51 -10.43 4.80
N PRO A 65 2.36 -10.87 4.27
CA PRO A 65 2.33 -11.93 3.28
C PRO A 65 2.92 -11.44 1.96
N ILE A 66 3.72 -12.28 1.31
CA ILE A 66 4.23 -12.04 -0.04
C ILE A 66 3.30 -12.75 -1.03
N PRO A 67 2.77 -12.04 -2.04
CA PRO A 67 1.94 -12.67 -3.05
C PRO A 67 2.77 -13.66 -3.87
N ASP A 68 2.14 -14.74 -4.34
CA ASP A 68 2.86 -15.84 -5.01
C ASP A 68 3.61 -15.41 -6.28
N LEU A 69 3.15 -14.35 -6.96
CA LEU A 69 3.83 -13.78 -8.14
C LEU A 69 5.18 -13.14 -7.81
N ASP A 70 5.34 -12.62 -6.60
CA ASP A 70 6.57 -11.97 -6.15
C ASP A 70 7.55 -12.94 -5.49
N LYS A 71 7.14 -14.20 -5.34
CA LYS A 71 7.83 -15.22 -4.56
C LYS A 71 8.74 -16.07 -5.45
N GLY A 72 10.02 -16.07 -5.15
CA GLY A 72 11.00 -17.00 -5.71
C GLY A 72 10.90 -18.40 -5.11
N ARG A 73 11.53 -19.38 -5.78
CA ARG A 73 11.66 -20.74 -5.22
C ARG A 73 12.56 -20.69 -3.98
N GLY A 74 12.00 -21.04 -2.82
CA GLY A 74 12.70 -21.02 -1.54
C GLY A 74 12.47 -19.77 -0.70
N ASP A 75 11.76 -18.77 -1.22
CA ASP A 75 11.44 -17.57 -0.44
C ASP A 75 10.40 -17.87 0.65
N LEU A 76 10.57 -17.21 1.80
CA LEU A 76 9.62 -17.21 2.91
C LEU A 76 8.26 -16.69 2.42
N ARG A 77 7.18 -17.22 2.99
CA ARG A 77 5.81 -16.77 2.66
C ARG A 77 5.49 -15.39 3.24
N ASN A 78 6.18 -15.01 4.32
CA ASN A 78 5.92 -13.79 5.05
C ASN A 78 7.23 -13.08 5.37
N VAL A 79 7.21 -11.75 5.24
CA VAL A 79 8.27 -10.86 5.75
C VAL A 79 7.93 -10.44 7.18
N LEU A 80 8.91 -10.49 8.07
CA LEU A 80 8.80 -9.90 9.41
C LEU A 80 9.16 -8.41 9.34
N ALA A 81 8.30 -7.58 9.92
CA ALA A 81 8.49 -6.14 9.98
C ALA A 81 8.04 -5.59 11.34
N VAL A 82 8.53 -4.42 11.72
CA VAL A 82 8.07 -3.66 12.88
C VAL A 82 7.34 -2.40 12.42
N ILE A 83 6.24 -2.06 13.10
CA ILE A 83 5.54 -0.81 12.87
C ILE A 83 6.38 0.34 13.42
N MET A 84 6.87 1.22 12.55
CA MET A 84 7.68 2.38 12.98
C MET A 84 6.81 3.56 13.37
N SER A 85 5.82 3.88 12.54
CA SER A 85 4.89 4.99 12.77
C SER A 85 3.53 4.72 12.14
N VAL A 86 2.53 5.45 12.64
CA VAL A 86 1.17 5.47 12.09
C VAL A 86 0.92 6.87 11.54
N THR A 87 0.44 6.96 10.31
CA THR A 87 0.07 8.24 9.67
C THR A 87 -1.24 8.76 10.24
N GLU A 88 -1.56 10.05 10.07
CA GLU A 88 -2.86 10.64 10.44
C GLU A 88 -4.04 9.86 9.84
N ASP A 89 -3.86 9.36 8.62
CA ASP A 89 -4.80 8.49 7.93
C ASP A 89 -4.84 7.04 8.48
N GLY A 90 -4.14 6.69 9.55
CA GLY A 90 -4.21 5.35 10.14
C GLY A 90 -3.48 4.25 9.36
N PHE A 91 -2.65 4.62 8.38
CA PHE A 91 -1.76 3.70 7.66
C PHE A 91 -0.42 3.53 8.39
N TYR A 92 0.19 2.35 8.23
CA TYR A 92 1.44 2.01 8.90
C TYR A 92 2.66 2.17 8.00
N ARG A 93 3.72 2.74 8.58
CA ARG A 93 5.08 2.70 8.03
C ARG A 93 5.83 1.56 8.67
N LEU A 94 6.38 0.67 7.84
CA LEU A 94 6.97 -0.59 8.29
C LEU A 94 8.48 -0.61 8.05
N GLY A 95 9.21 -1.09 9.06
CA GLY A 95 10.66 -1.28 9.03
C GLY A 95 11.01 -2.75 9.13
N THR A 96 12.06 -3.18 8.44
CA THR A 96 12.63 -4.52 8.51
C THR A 96 14.12 -4.42 8.78
N ALA A 97 14.80 -5.54 9.03
CA ALA A 97 16.24 -5.57 9.30
C ALA A 97 17.06 -5.01 8.12
N ASP A 98 16.52 -5.09 6.89
CA ASP A 98 17.16 -4.58 5.68
C ASP A 98 16.88 -3.09 5.42
N GLY A 99 15.91 -2.52 6.14
CA GLY A 99 15.54 -1.12 6.06
C GLY A 99 14.04 -0.85 6.07
N ILE A 100 13.68 0.37 5.75
CA ILE A 100 12.31 0.86 5.73
C ILE A 100 11.67 0.50 4.39
N LEU A 101 10.47 -0.07 4.43
CA LEU A 101 9.76 -0.45 3.21
C LEU A 101 9.36 0.78 2.38
N LYS A 102 9.66 0.73 1.09
CA LYS A 102 9.44 1.84 0.12
C LYS A 102 7.97 2.19 -0.03
N GLN A 103 7.09 1.20 0.04
CA GLN A 103 5.65 1.46 0.07
C GLN A 103 5.36 2.10 1.43
N LEU A 104 5.20 3.43 1.43
CA LEU A 104 5.16 4.22 2.66
C LEU A 104 4.00 3.84 3.59
N LEU A 105 2.90 3.32 3.03
CA LEU A 105 1.63 3.15 3.72
C LEU A 105 1.09 1.73 3.53
N TYR A 106 0.93 1.02 4.65
CA TYR A 106 0.28 -0.28 4.72
C TYR A 106 -1.03 -0.17 5.51
N ALA A 107 -2.09 -0.75 4.96
CA ALA A 107 -3.36 -0.88 5.68
C ALA A 107 -3.27 -2.00 6.73
N ARG A 108 -4.10 -1.91 7.78
CA ARG A 108 -4.16 -2.91 8.86
C ARG A 108 -4.48 -4.32 8.36
N SER A 109 -5.27 -4.42 7.30
CA SER A 109 -5.66 -5.68 6.67
C SER A 109 -4.53 -6.38 5.92
N GLN A 110 -3.44 -5.69 5.62
CA GLN A 110 -2.31 -6.23 4.84
C GLN A 110 -1.27 -6.91 5.72
N SER A 111 -1.40 -6.82 7.04
CA SER A 111 -0.45 -7.39 7.99
C SER A 111 -1.15 -8.21 9.06
N THR A 112 -0.43 -9.17 9.60
CA THR A 112 -0.90 -9.99 10.72
C THR A 112 0.03 -9.77 11.91
N VAL A 113 -0.54 -9.53 13.09
CA VAL A 113 0.26 -9.26 14.30
C VAL A 113 0.99 -10.52 14.73
N CYS A 114 2.28 -10.39 15.03
CA CYS A 114 3.05 -11.45 15.69
C CYS A 114 2.76 -11.43 17.19
N PRO A 115 2.46 -12.58 17.82
CA PRO A 115 2.27 -12.64 19.27
C PRO A 115 3.57 -12.40 20.05
N LYS A 116 4.74 -12.62 19.43
CA LYS A 116 6.06 -12.36 20.00
C LYS A 116 6.67 -11.12 19.36
N LYS A 117 7.31 -10.28 20.18
CA LYS A 117 8.13 -9.16 19.72
C LYS A 117 9.48 -9.72 19.28
N LEU A 118 9.68 -9.83 17.97
CA LEU A 118 10.89 -10.42 17.37
C LEU A 118 11.84 -9.36 16.82
N MET A 119 11.37 -8.13 16.67
CA MET A 119 12.14 -7.02 16.09
C MET A 119 11.84 -5.73 16.84
N TYR A 120 12.87 -4.89 17.01
CA TYR A 120 12.75 -3.56 17.58
C TYR A 120 12.91 -2.50 16.49
N SER A 121 12.35 -1.31 16.74
CA SER A 121 12.45 -0.17 15.82
C SER A 121 13.88 0.37 15.69
N GLU A 122 14.71 0.13 16.71
CA GLU A 122 16.11 0.58 16.77
C GLU A 122 17.01 -0.21 15.82
N ASP A 123 16.68 -1.47 15.56
CA ASP A 123 17.44 -2.38 14.69
C ASP A 123 17.21 -2.12 13.19
N VAL A 124 16.32 -1.17 12.85
CA VAL A 124 15.94 -0.89 11.46
C VAL A 124 16.89 0.16 10.88
N PRO A 125 17.69 -0.19 9.85
CA PRO A 125 18.56 0.79 9.21
C PRO A 125 17.74 1.85 8.47
N GLN A 126 18.23 3.09 8.45
CA GLN A 126 17.60 4.21 7.74
C GLN A 126 17.84 4.16 6.22
N LYS A 127 17.70 2.98 5.62
CA LYS A 127 17.78 2.74 4.19
C LYS A 127 16.41 2.32 3.67
N THR A 128 16.04 2.74 2.47
CA THR A 128 14.78 2.31 1.83
C THR A 128 14.98 1.00 1.07
N THR A 129 14.05 0.05 1.22
CA THR A 129 14.07 -1.25 0.52
C THR A 129 12.68 -1.63 -0.01
N THR A 130 12.61 -2.57 -0.96
CA THR A 130 11.33 -3.06 -1.49
C THR A 130 10.92 -4.36 -0.81
N LEU A 131 9.62 -4.65 -0.78
CA LEU A 131 9.10 -5.88 -0.15
C LEU A 131 9.76 -7.14 -0.75
N ARG A 132 9.93 -7.19 -2.07
CA ARG A 132 10.58 -8.31 -2.77
C ARG A 132 12.04 -8.47 -2.38
N THR A 133 12.80 -7.37 -2.33
CA THR A 133 14.22 -7.42 -1.93
C THR A 133 14.37 -7.91 -0.49
N THR A 134 13.52 -7.42 0.42
CA THR A 134 13.50 -7.87 1.82
C THR A 134 13.07 -9.33 1.96
N ALA A 135 12.08 -9.78 1.18
CA ALA A 135 11.66 -11.17 1.17
C ALA A 135 12.83 -12.12 0.86
N ILE A 136 13.59 -11.80 -0.19
CA ILE A 136 14.78 -12.57 -0.59
C ILE A 136 15.82 -12.52 0.52
N ALA A 137 16.12 -11.33 1.06
CA ALA A 137 17.13 -11.16 2.11
C ALA A 137 16.80 -11.97 3.38
N GLN A 138 15.57 -11.88 3.89
CA GLN A 138 15.15 -12.64 5.08
C GLN A 138 15.17 -14.16 4.83
N SER A 139 14.83 -14.59 3.61
CA SER A 139 14.88 -16.01 3.24
C SER A 139 16.31 -16.55 3.27
N LEU A 140 17.28 -15.75 2.79
CA LEU A 140 18.70 -16.09 2.84
C LEU A 140 19.26 -16.07 4.27
N VAL A 141 18.84 -15.12 5.12
CA VAL A 141 19.30 -15.04 6.52
C VAL A 141 18.82 -16.24 7.32
N VAL A 142 17.53 -16.61 7.22
CA VAL A 142 17.00 -17.81 7.89
C VAL A 142 17.68 -19.08 7.38
N ALA A 143 17.98 -19.16 6.08
CA ALA A 143 18.73 -20.30 5.53
C ALA A 143 20.14 -20.41 6.12
N ARG A 144 20.81 -19.28 6.39
CA ARG A 144 22.14 -19.24 7.04
C ARG A 144 22.09 -19.62 8.52
N ASP A 145 21.10 -19.13 9.26
CA ASP A 145 20.90 -19.51 10.66
C ASP A 145 20.54 -21.01 10.81
N LEU A 146 19.79 -21.59 9.86
CA LEU A 146 19.51 -23.03 9.87
C LEU A 146 20.77 -23.88 9.63
N SER A 147 21.70 -23.40 8.80
CA SER A 147 23.01 -24.07 8.64
C SER A 147 23.89 -23.97 9.88
N ASP A 148 23.76 -22.91 10.68
CA ASP A 148 24.54 -22.71 11.90
C ASP A 148 23.96 -23.48 13.11
N VAL A 149 22.63 -23.66 13.19
CA VAL A 149 21.99 -24.52 14.20
C VAL A 149 22.38 -25.99 14.00
N ARG A 150 22.62 -26.43 12.76
CA ARG A 150 23.08 -27.80 12.45
C ARG A 150 24.58 -28.02 12.70
N ALA A 151 25.32 -26.96 13.02
CA ALA A 151 26.76 -26.98 13.30
C ALA A 151 27.10 -26.89 14.81
N ARG A 152 26.12 -27.04 15.72
CA ARG A 152 26.42 -27.22 17.15
C ARG A 152 26.81 -28.68 17.42
N PRO A 153 28.06 -28.97 17.83
CA PRO A 153 28.39 -30.27 18.39
C PRO A 153 27.94 -30.30 19.86
N GLY A 154 27.12 -31.30 20.21
CA GLY A 154 26.88 -31.73 21.59
C GLY A 154 25.64 -31.16 22.28
N VAL A 155 24.54 -31.91 22.21
CA VAL A 155 23.94 -32.55 23.40
C VAL A 155 23.65 -33.99 23.02
#